data_AF-A0A5K0VLB9-F1
#
_entry.id   AF-A0A5K0VLB9-F1
#
_cell.length_a   1.000
_cell.length_b   1.000
_cell.length_c   1.000
_cell.angle_alpha   90.00
_cell.angle_beta   90.00
_cell.angle_gamma   90.00
#
_symmetry.space_group_name_H-M   'P 1'
#
loop_
_entity.id
_entity.type
_entity.pdbx_description
1 polymer ?
#
loop_
_entity_poly.entity_id
_entity_poly.type
_entity_poly.pdbx_seq_one_letter_code
_entity_poly.pdbx_strand_id
1 'polypeptide(L)' 'VGIYGYAAYSASKFGLRGLGEALQQEVIADNIHVTLIFPPDTETPGLLE' A
#
# COMPACT_ATOMS: atom_id res chain seq x y z
N VAL A 1 6.18 -5.85 -4.51
CA VAL A 1 6.87 -6.76 -5.47
C VAL A 1 5.86 -7.18 -6.52
N GLY A 2 6.27 -7.32 -7.79
CA GLY A 2 5.38 -7.81 -8.84
C GLY A 2 5.22 -9.32 -8.73
N ILE A 3 3.99 -9.82 -8.81
CA ILE A 3 3.67 -11.24 -8.71
C ILE A 3 2.95 -11.68 -10.00
N TYR A 4 3.43 -12.76 -10.61
CA TYR A 4 2.81 -13.35 -11.80
C TYR A 4 1.33 -13.67 -11.54
N GLY A 5 0.43 -13.31 -12.47
CA GLY A 5 -1.02 -13.48 -12.31
C GLY A 5 -1.72 -12.38 -11.49
N TYR A 6 -0.96 -11.50 -10.83
CA TYR A 6 -1.49 -10.44 -9.95
C TYR A 6 -1.14 -9.04 -10.47
N ALA A 7 -1.18 -8.82 -11.79
CA ALA A 7 -0.72 -7.56 -12.39
C ALA A 7 -1.47 -6.33 -11.85
N ALA A 8 -2.81 -6.36 -11.84
CA ALA A 8 -3.63 -5.26 -11.34
C ALA A 8 -3.39 -5.02 -9.84
N TYR A 9 -3.41 -6.09 -9.03
CA TYR A 9 -3.12 -6.01 -7.59
C TYR A 9 -1.73 -5.41 -7.32
N SER A 10 -0.71 -5.89 -8.03
CA SER A 10 0.66 -5.41 -7.93
C SER A 10 0.74 -3.93 -8.31
N ALA A 11 0.16 -3.53 -9.44
CA ALA A 11 0.14 -2.13 -9.87
C ALA A 11 -0.51 -1.22 -8.81
N SER A 12 -1.66 -1.62 -8.27
CA SER A 12 -2.34 -0.87 -7.21
C SER A 12 -1.50 -0.76 -5.93
N LYS A 13 -0.84 -1.84 -5.48
CA LYS A 13 0.03 -1.81 -4.28
C LYS A 13 1.26 -0.92 -4.47
N PHE A 14 1.86 -0.90 -5.67
CA PHE A 14 2.92 0.07 -5.99
C PHE A 14 2.39 1.51 -6.04
N GLY A 15 1.20 1.72 -6.59
CA GLY A 15 0.53 3.02 -6.61
C GLY A 15 0.28 3.60 -5.22
N LEU A 16 -0.10 2.76 -4.25
CA LEU A 16 -0.27 3.20 -2.85
C LEU A 16 1.01 3.79 -2.25
N ARG A 17 2.19 3.31 -2.65
CA ARG A 17 3.46 3.89 -2.19
C ARG A 17 3.64 5.32 -2.67
N GLY A 18 3.48 5.55 -3.97
CA GLY A 18 3.57 6.90 -4.55
C GLY A 18 2.50 7.84 -3.99
N LEU A 19 1.29 7.33 -3.77
CA LEU A 19 0.21 8.08 -3.12
C LEU A 19 0.59 8.50 -1.70
N GLY A 20 1.10 7.59 -0.87
CA GLY A 20 1.49 7.92 0.50
C GLY A 20 2.66 8.90 0.56
N GLU A 21 3.65 8.75 -0.33
CA GLU A 21 4.79 9.67 -0.44
C GLU A 21 4.32 11.09 -0.85
N ALA A 22 3.43 11.19 -1.85
CA ALA A 22 2.87 12.48 -2.28
C ALA A 22 2.00 13.11 -1.19
N LEU A 23 1.08 12.34 -0.61
CA LEU A 23 0.17 12.83 0.43
C LEU A 23 0.94 13.31 1.67
N GLN A 24 2.02 12.62 2.06
CA GLN A 24 2.85 13.06 3.18
C GLN A 24 3.43 14.47 2.95
N GLN A 25 3.82 14.82 1.72
CA GLN A 25 4.32 16.16 1.40
C GLN A 25 3.23 17.22 1.50
N GLU A 26 1.99 16.87 1.19
CA GLU A 26 0.84 17.78 1.25
C GLU A 26 0.42 18.09 2.71
N VAL A 27 0.53 17.12 3.62
CA VAL A 27 -0.06 17.22 4.97
C VAL A 27 0.93 17.40 6.12
N ILE A 28 2.25 17.37 5.85
CA ILE A 28 3.27 17.47 6.91
C ILE A 28 3.22 18.82 7.64
N ALA A 29 2.83 19.90 6.95
CA ALA A 29 2.70 21.23 7.56
C ALA A 29 1.62 21.28 8.65
N ASP A 30 0.61 20.42 8.56
CA ASP A 30 -0.45 20.26 9.55
C ASP A 30 -0.09 19.27 10.66
N ASN A 31 1.19 18.83 10.72
CA ASN A 31 1.69 17.82 11.65
C ASN A 31 0.95 16.47 11.54
N ILE A 32 0.47 16.13 10.34
CA ILE A 32 -0.13 14.83 10.03
C ILE A 32 0.93 13.91 9.44
N HIS A 33 0.98 12.68 9.95
CA HIS A 33 1.96 11.67 9.55
C HIS A 33 1.27 10.47 8.90
N VAL A 34 1.64 10.21 7.66
CA VAL A 34 1.16 9.12 6.82
C VAL A 34 2.23 8.04 6.79
N THR A 35 1.84 6.81 7.12
CA THR A 35 2.72 5.65 7.05
C THR A 35 2.02 4.52 6.31
N LEU A 36 2.83 3.66 5.68
CA LEU A 36 2.36 2.52 4.90
C LEU A 36 2.99 1.25 5.46
N ILE A 37 2.18 0.21 5.59
CA ILE A 37 2.63 -1.14 5.91
C ILE A 37 2.20 -2.09 4.80
N PHE A 38 3.12 -2.95 4.38
CA PHE A 38 2.90 -4.01 3.41
C PHE A 38 3.11 -5.35 4.11
N PRO A 39 2.12 -5.86 4.85
CA PRO A 39 2.26 -7.16 5.49
C PRO A 39 2.44 -8.25 4.43
N PRO A 40 3.16 -9.34 4.75
CA PRO A 40 3.14 -10.54 3.94
C PRO A 40 1.77 -11.22 4.04
N ASP A 41 1.65 -12.42 3.47
CA ASP A 41 0.47 -13.26 3.62
C ASP A 41 0.07 -13.32 5.10
N THR A 42 -1.19 -12.97 5.37
CA THR A 42 -1.72 -12.82 6.72
C THR A 42 -2.90 -13.77 6.87
N GLU A 43 -2.91 -14.59 7.92
CA GLU A 43 -4.01 -15.50 8.23
C GLU A 43 -5.29 -14.71 8.55
N THR A 44 -6.09 -14.51 7.52
CA THR A 44 -7.39 -13.83 7.56
C THR A 44 -8.43 -14.71 6.88
N PRO A 45 -9.72 -14.64 7.25
CA PRO A 45 -10.74 -15.46 6.59
C PRO A 45 -10.73 -15.34 5.06
N GLY A 46 -10.48 -14.14 4.52
CA GLY A 46 -10.42 -13.91 3.07
C GLY A 46 -9.14 -14.40 2.37
N LEU A 47 -8.15 -14.95 3.09
CA LEU A 47 -7.01 -15.64 2.46
C LEU A 47 -7.34 -17.10 2.08
N LEU A 48 -8.30 -17.71 2.79
CA LEU A 48 -8.66 -19.13 2.64
C LEU A 48 -9.87 -19.36 1.72
N GLU A 49 -10.57 -18.30 1.35
CA GLU A 49 -11.66 -18.33 0.35
C GLU A 49 -11.11 -18.40 -1.09
#